data_AF-A0A7Y4U7H3-F1
#
_entry.id   AF-A0A7Y4U7H3-F1
#
_cell.length_a   1.000
_cell.length_b   1.000
_cell.length_c   1.000
_cell.angle_alpha   90.00
_cell.angle_beta   90.00
_cell.angle_gamma   90.00
#
_symmetry.space_group_name_H-M   'P 1'
#
loop_
_entity.id
_entity.type
_entity.pdbx_description
1 polymer ?
#
loop_
_entity_poly.entity_id
_entity_poly.type
_entity_poly.pdbx_seq_one_letter_code
_entity_poly.pdbx_strand_id
1 'polypeptide(L)' 'MATRIGITTDPEMQRLYLEGMFQSLKQWRIEAGPLPKPAAQQRQHYLATWRGCETLRDDAGAVNASWYVYSFKYDVHK' A
#
# COMPACT_ATOMS: atom_id res chain seq x y z
N MET A 1 -7.66 -3.03 -14.82
CA MET A 1 -6.55 -3.20 -13.87
C MET A 1 -6.67 -2.11 -12.82
N ALA A 2 -7.01 -2.47 -11.58
CA ALA A 2 -7.17 -1.49 -10.50
C ALA A 2 -5.81 -1.26 -9.83
N THR A 3 -5.49 -0.01 -9.50
CA THR A 3 -4.28 0.32 -8.74
C THR A 3 -4.67 0.71 -7.32
N ARG A 4 -4.01 0.10 -6.35
CA ARG A 4 -4.23 0.36 -4.93
C ARG A 4 -2.95 0.81 -4.26
N ILE A 5 -3.12 1.66 -3.26
CA ILE A 5 -2.02 2.20 -2.48
C ILE A 5 -2.33 2.10 -0.99
N GLY A 6 -1.36 1.62 -0.22
CA GLY A 6 -1.50 1.44 1.21
C GLY A 6 -0.24 1.87 1.95
N ILE A 7 -0.31 1.80 3.27
CA ILE A 7 0.85 1.92 4.14
C ILE A 7 1.00 0.65 4.98
N THR A 8 2.24 0.26 5.27
CA THR A 8 2.55 -0.89 6.11
C THR A 8 3.82 -0.64 6.90
N THR A 9 3.93 -1.26 8.07
CA THR A 9 5.18 -1.32 8.84
C THR A 9 6.07 -2.48 8.40
N ASP A 10 5.49 -3.46 7.71
CA ASP A 10 6.18 -4.64 7.17
C ASP A 10 5.81 -4.85 5.69
N PRO A 11 6.64 -4.36 4.76
CA PRO A 11 6.45 -4.52 3.32
C PRO A 11 6.36 -5.96 2.83
N GLU A 12 7.16 -6.85 3.41
CA GLU A 12 7.27 -8.23 2.94
C GLU A 12 6.05 -9.03 3.35
N MET A 13 5.67 -8.94 4.63
CA MET A 13 4.47 -9.58 5.15
C MET A 13 3.22 -9.06 4.42
N GLN A 14 3.15 -7.75 4.16
CA GLN A 14 2.03 -7.16 3.42
C GLN A 14 1.94 -7.67 1.98
N ARG A 15 3.07 -7.82 1.28
CA ARG A 15 3.09 -8.39 -0.07
C ARG A 15 2.53 -9.81 -0.07
N LEU A 16 3.01 -10.66 0.84
CA LEU A 16 2.57 -12.05 0.96
C LEU A 16 1.06 -12.15 1.29
N TYR A 17 0.58 -11.31 2.20
CA TYR A 17 -0.85 -11.22 2.52
C TYR A 17 -1.70 -10.86 1.30
N LEU A 18 -1.28 -9.85 0.53
CA LEU A 18 -2.00 -9.41 -0.67
C LEU A 18 -1.90 -10.41 -1.82
N GLU A 19 -0.80 -11.14 -1.96
CA GLU A 19 -0.68 -12.26 -2.90
C GLU A 19 -1.67 -13.39 -2.56
N GLY A 20 -1.94 -13.62 -1.27
CA GLY A 20 -2.98 -14.55 -0.82
C GLY A 20 -4.41 -14.06 -1.10
N MET A 21 -4.66 -12.74 -1.03
CA MET A 21 -5.97 -12.15 -1.30
C MET A 21 -6.27 -11.94 -2.79
N PHE A 22 -5.26 -11.60 -3.59
CA PHE A 22 -5.40 -11.26 -5.00
C PHE A 22 -4.54 -12.24 -5.82
N GLN A 23 -5.18 -13.22 -6.47
CA GLN A 23 -4.51 -14.23 -7.33
C GLN A 23 -3.73 -13.62 -8.52
N SER A 24 -3.78 -12.30 -8.72
CA SER A 24 -3.17 -11.55 -9.82
C SER A 24 -2.44 -10.29 -9.34
N LEU A 25 -1.79 -10.32 -8.17
CA LEU A 25 -1.00 -9.17 -7.72
C LEU A 25 0.16 -8.89 -8.71
N LYS A 26 0.18 -7.67 -9.26
CA LYS A 26 1.17 -7.18 -10.22
C LYS A 26 1.71 -5.84 -9.76
N GLN A 27 2.92 -5.50 -10.23
CA GLN A 27 3.51 -4.17 -10.03
C GLN A 27 3.57 -3.73 -8.55
N TRP A 28 3.79 -4.67 -7.63
CA TRP A 28 4.07 -4.36 -6.23
C TRP A 28 5.36 -3.53 -6.13
N ARG A 29 5.29 -2.40 -5.44
CA ARG A 29 6.44 -1.56 -5.18
C ARG A 29 6.28 -0.71 -3.93
N ILE A 30 7.41 -0.39 -3.32
CA ILE A 30 7.50 0.61 -2.27
C ILE A 30 7.73 1.98 -2.93
N GLU A 31 6.83 2.91 -2.66
CA GLU A 31 6.84 4.27 -3.20
C GLU A 31 7.64 5.23 -2.32
N ALA A 32 7.60 5.01 -1.02
CA ALA A 32 8.25 5.84 -0.02
C ALA A 32 8.37 5.08 1.30
N GLY A 33 9.25 5.53 2.18
CA GLY A 33 9.53 4.88 3.46
C GLY A 33 11.03 4.66 3.68
N PRO A 34 11.46 4.44 4.92
CA PRO A 34 10.68 4.50 6.15
C PRO A 34 10.27 5.94 6.53
N LEU A 35 9.03 6.14 6.97
CA LEU A 35 8.45 7.43 7.36
C LEU A 35 7.63 7.30 8.67
N PRO A 36 7.45 8.37 9.45
CA PRO A 36 6.44 8.41 10.50
C PRO A 36 5.02 8.20 9.93
N LYS A 37 4.11 7.62 10.72
CA LYS A 37 2.73 7.31 10.28
C LYS A 37 2.01 8.49 9.61
N PRO A 38 2.02 9.72 10.17
CA PRO A 38 1.33 10.84 9.53
C PRO A 38 1.92 11.22 8.16
N ALA A 39 3.24 11.13 8.01
CA ALA A 39 3.91 11.41 6.73
C ALA A 39 3.62 10.33 5.69
N ALA A 40 3.56 9.05 6.10
CA ALA A 40 3.18 7.96 5.23
C ALA A 40 1.72 8.09 4.76
N GLN A 41 0.78 8.42 5.66
CA GLN A 41 -0.63 8.66 5.34
C GLN A 41 -0.79 9.85 4.37
N GLN A 42 -0.11 10.97 4.64
CA GLN A 42 -0.14 12.12 3.74
C GLN A 42 0.36 11.76 2.34
N ARG A 43 1.45 10.98 2.26
CA ARG A 43 2.03 10.53 0.99
C ARG A 43 1.14 9.54 0.25
N GLN A 44 0.48 8.63 0.98
CA GLN A 44 -0.54 7.72 0.44
C GLN A 44 -1.71 8.51 -0.16
N HIS A 45 -2.28 9.48 0.56
CA HIS A 45 -3.35 10.34 0.06
C HIS A 45 -2.94 11.15 -1.18
N TYR A 46 -1.73 11.72 -1.16
CA TYR A 46 -1.18 12.45 -2.31
C TYR A 46 -1.09 11.55 -3.55
N LEU A 47 -0.48 10.37 -3.41
CA LEU A 47 -0.30 9.44 -4.52
C LEU A 47 -1.62 8.81 -4.99
N ALA A 48 -2.57 8.55 -4.07
CA ALA A 48 -3.92 8.10 -4.39
C ALA A 48 -4.64 9.11 -5.28
N THR A 49 -4.60 10.39 -4.88
CA THR A 49 -5.22 11.50 -5.62
C THR A 49 -4.54 11.70 -6.97
N TRP A 50 -3.20 11.76 -6.99
CA TRP A 50 -2.44 12.07 -8.20
C TRP A 50 -2.51 10.95 -9.26
N ARG A 51 -2.56 9.69 -8.85
CA ARG A 51 -2.59 8.53 -9.76
C ARG A 51 -3.99 7.93 -9.96
N GLY A 52 -5.02 8.48 -9.33
CA GLY A 52 -6.37 7.90 -9.32
C GLY A 52 -6.41 6.49 -8.73
N CYS A 53 -5.60 6.22 -7.70
CA CYS A 53 -5.57 4.93 -7.01
C CYS A 53 -6.51 4.92 -5.82
N GLU A 54 -7.09 3.76 -5.50
CA GLU A 54 -7.86 3.59 -4.27
C GLU A 54 -6.92 3.38 -3.08
N THR A 55 -7.21 4.02 -1.96
CA THR A 55 -6.48 3.79 -0.71
C THR A 55 -6.94 2.48 -0.06
N LEU A 56 -6.01 1.57 0.22
CA LEU A 56 -6.29 0.44 1.09
C LEU A 56 -6.40 0.96 2.53
N ARG A 57 -7.34 0.41 3.30
CA ARG A 57 -7.52 0.80 4.69
C ARG A 57 -6.24 0.51 5.46
N ASP A 58 -5.77 1.51 6.20
CA ASP A 58 -4.58 1.39 7.04
C ASP A 58 -4.78 0.29 8.07
N ASP A 59 -3.76 -0.55 8.24
CA ASP A 59 -3.72 -1.47 9.36
C ASP A 59 -3.61 -0.67 10.67
N ALA A 60 -4.21 -1.17 11.75
CA ALA A 60 -4.20 -0.56 13.07
C ALA A 60 -2.83 -0.73 13.76
N GLY A 61 -1.74 -0.56 13.01
CA GLY A 61 -0.37 -0.79 13.44
C GLY A 61 0.19 0.30 14.37
N ALA A 62 1.23 -0.11 15.09
CA ALA A 62 1.92 0.63 16.15
C ALA A 62 2.34 2.06 15.76
N VAL A 63 2.10 3.00 16.67
CA VAL A 63 2.33 4.45 16.49
C VAL A 63 3.82 4.79 16.27
N ASN A 64 4.73 3.97 16.81
CA ASN A 64 6.18 4.21 16.77
C ASN A 64 6.94 3.38 15.72
N ALA A 65 6.24 2.69 14.84
CA ALA A 65 6.87 1.92 13.79
C ALA A 65 7.25 2.79 12.59
N SER A 66 8.26 2.36 11.83
CA SER A 66 8.60 2.92 10.53
C SER A 66 7.58 2.45 9.49
N TRP A 67 6.89 3.39 8.84
CA TRP A 67 5.87 3.11 7.84
C TRP A 67 6.43 3.27 6.41
N TYR A 68 6.01 2.36 5.55
CA TYR A 68 6.29 2.37 4.12
C TYR A 68 4.99 2.57 3.37
N VAL A 69 5.04 3.38 2.32
CA VAL A 69 3.95 3.54 1.36
C VAL A 69 4.21 2.57 0.23
N TYR A 70 3.25 1.72 -0.08
CA TYR A 70 3.34 0.74 -1.15
C TYR A 70 2.21 0.94 -2.15
N SER A 71 2.45 0.59 -3.41
CA SER A 71 1.40 0.45 -4.41
C SER A 71 1.46 -0.90 -5.10
N PHE A 72 0.33 -1.34 -5.60
CA PHE A 72 0.22 -2.53 -6.42
C PHE A 72 -0.95 -2.40 -7.39
N LYS A 73 -0.93 -3.23 -8.41
CA LYS A 73 -2.04 -3.44 -9.31
C LYS A 73 -2.53 -4.87 -9.20
N TYR A 74 -3.78 -5.08 -9.56
CA TYR A 74 -4.31 -6.43 -9.71
C TYR A 74 -5.33 -6.45 -10.85
N ASP A 75 -5.46 -7.63 -11.46
CA ASP A 75 -6.46 -7.87 -12.48
C ASP A 75 -7.79 -8.22 -11.82
N VAL A 76 -8.84 -7.47 -12.18
CA VAL A 76 -10.21 -7.63 -11.65
C VAL A 76 -10.98 -8.67 -12.48
N HIS A 77 -10.29 -9.62 -13.11
CA HIS A 77 -10.96 -10.61 -13.95
C HIS A 77 -11.79 -11.56 -13.07
N LYS A 78 -13.10 -11.56 -13.36
CA LYS A 78 -14.11 -12.48 -12.82
C LYS A 78 -13.80 -13.92 -13.18
#